data_AF-A0A9W7SSS0-F1
#
_entry.id   AF-A0A9W7SSS0-F1
#
_cell.length_a   1.000
_cell.length_b   1.000
_cell.length_c   1.000
_cell.angle_alpha   90.00
_cell.angle_beta   90.00
_cell.angle_gamma   90.00
#
_symmetry.space_group_name_H-M   'P 1'
#
loop_
_entity.id
_entity.type
_entity.pdbx_description
1 polymer ?
#
loop_
_entity_poly.entity_id
_entity_poly.type
_entity_poly.pdbx_seq_one_letter_code
_entity_poly.pdbx_strand_id
1 'polypeptide(L)'
;TAAPTPDGFSTWDSASPSSAPSNSSTYDRVLHLDSDITLFAHLDELFLLPPTPIAMPRAYWSEPWERERWGSHGTLTSMLMLLRPDPAEMHGMLRTLRAWRVDESMNRSRAYDMELLNHRFASSAMVLPQRPYGLLTAEFRAEDHEPYLGTGERAGVDGGAVGPDRVLKEAKLVHFSDWPLPKPWVMWPHDGLVEMQPKCAVPPCREREIWKNLYEDFRKRRKEHCRLLSVTAPNWGTWKASVGAD
;
A
#
# COMPACT_ATOMS: atom_id res chain seq x y z
N THR A 1 21.40 -15.34 -6.74
CA THR A 1 21.60 -14.01 -7.34
C THR A 1 20.60 -13.83 -8.46
N ALA A 2 19.45 -13.22 -8.16
CA ALA A 2 18.40 -12.96 -9.16
C ALA A 2 18.70 -11.61 -9.85
N ALA A 3 18.67 -11.61 -11.18
CA ALA A 3 18.76 -10.39 -11.98
C ALA A 3 17.44 -9.59 -11.85
N PRO A 4 17.49 -8.25 -11.80
CA PRO A 4 16.28 -7.42 -11.74
C PRO A 4 15.55 -7.46 -13.08
N THR A 5 14.23 -7.66 -13.05
CA THR A 5 13.38 -7.43 -14.23
C THR A 5 13.18 -5.93 -14.46
N PRO A 6 12.97 -5.47 -15.71
CA PRO A 6 13.04 -4.05 -16.09
C PRO A 6 11.85 -3.20 -15.63
N ASP A 7 10.82 -3.82 -15.08
CA ASP A 7 9.49 -3.25 -14.88
C ASP A 7 9.17 -2.93 -13.41
N GLY A 8 10.01 -3.35 -12.46
CA GLY A 8 9.88 -2.96 -11.06
C GLY A 8 8.58 -3.42 -10.37
N PHE A 9 7.81 -4.31 -11.01
CA PHE A 9 6.65 -4.96 -10.41
C PHE A 9 7.13 -6.20 -9.66
N SER A 10 7.11 -6.12 -8.33
CA SER A 10 7.15 -7.32 -7.47
C SER A 10 5.77 -7.97 -7.51
N THR A 11 5.49 -8.77 -8.53
CA THR A 11 4.38 -9.73 -8.43
C THR A 11 4.84 -10.91 -7.56
N TRP A 12 3.88 -11.49 -6.83
CA TRP A 12 4.05 -12.74 -6.06
C TRP A 12 4.69 -13.89 -6.86
N ASP A 13 4.75 -13.77 -8.20
CA ASP A 13 5.39 -14.72 -9.11
C ASP A 13 6.92 -14.82 -8.96
N SER A 14 7.59 -13.86 -8.30
CA SER A 14 9.06 -13.88 -8.12
C SER A 14 9.54 -14.72 -6.92
N ALA A 15 8.63 -15.20 -6.07
CA ALA A 15 8.98 -16.08 -4.95
C ALA A 15 9.13 -17.53 -5.44
N SER A 16 10.32 -17.92 -5.86
CA SER A 16 10.64 -19.34 -6.12
C SER A 16 10.50 -20.16 -4.82
N PRO A 17 9.77 -21.29 -4.81
CA PRO A 17 9.71 -22.16 -3.65
C PRO A 17 11.05 -22.89 -3.55
N SER A 18 11.87 -22.49 -2.58
CA SER A 18 13.08 -23.24 -2.22
C SER A 18 12.69 -24.69 -1.90
N SER A 19 13.40 -25.63 -2.50
CA SER A 19 13.09 -27.06 -2.53
C SER A 19 13.35 -27.77 -1.18
N ALA A 20 12.43 -28.69 -0.86
CA ALA A 20 12.54 -29.85 0.04
C ALA A 20 12.20 -29.65 1.54
N PRO A 21 11.70 -30.71 2.22
CA PRO A 21 10.58 -30.61 3.16
C PRO A 21 11.01 -30.63 4.63
N SER A 22 10.59 -29.61 5.39
CA SER A 22 10.44 -29.71 6.85
C SER A 22 9.33 -28.78 7.34
N ASN A 23 8.20 -29.41 7.65
CA ASN A 23 7.37 -29.20 8.84
C ASN A 23 7.32 -27.81 9.50
N SER A 24 6.12 -27.21 9.53
CA SER A 24 5.71 -25.99 10.24
C SER A 24 6.45 -24.70 9.84
N SER A 25 5.72 -23.61 9.65
CA SER A 25 6.35 -22.30 9.51
C SER A 25 7.24 -22.04 10.71
N THR A 26 8.49 -21.63 10.49
CA THR A 26 9.45 -21.27 11.55
C THR A 26 8.96 -20.12 12.44
N TYR A 27 7.90 -19.43 12.03
CA TYR A 27 7.29 -18.30 12.72
C TYR A 27 5.83 -18.59 13.06
N ASP A 28 5.43 -18.26 14.29
CA ASP A 28 4.04 -18.31 14.73
C ASP A 28 3.19 -17.20 14.09
N ARG A 29 3.82 -16.05 13.83
CA ARG A 29 3.22 -14.89 13.17
C ARG A 29 4.25 -14.19 12.30
N VAL A 30 3.79 -13.65 11.18
CA VAL A 30 4.60 -12.89 10.22
C VAL A 30 3.90 -11.58 9.94
N LEU A 31 4.63 -10.46 10.10
CA LEU A 31 4.19 -9.15 9.64
C LEU A 31 4.74 -8.92 8.23
N HIS A 32 3.85 -8.93 7.25
CA HIS A 32 4.14 -8.54 5.88
C HIS A 32 3.94 -7.02 5.73
N LEU A 33 4.86 -6.38 5.00
CA LEU A 33 4.83 -4.98 4.63
C LEU A 33 5.12 -4.88 3.13
N ASP A 34 4.37 -4.04 2.43
CA ASP A 34 4.63 -3.78 1.01
C ASP A 34 6.00 -3.10 0.80
N SER A 35 6.56 -3.28 -0.38
CA SER A 35 7.93 -2.86 -0.71
C SER A 35 8.10 -1.34 -0.87
N ASP A 36 6.99 -0.63 -1.08
CA ASP A 36 6.89 0.80 -1.31
C ASP A 36 6.24 1.49 -0.11
N ILE A 37 6.77 1.20 1.09
CA ILE A 37 6.43 1.89 2.33
C ILE A 37 7.63 2.61 2.95
N THR A 38 7.37 3.61 3.77
CA THR A 38 8.32 4.15 4.75
C THR A 38 7.78 3.90 6.15
N LEU A 39 8.61 3.29 7.00
CA LEU A 39 8.30 3.02 8.40
C LEU A 39 8.83 4.16 9.29
N PHE A 40 7.97 4.76 10.11
CA PHE A 40 8.29 5.86 11.02
C PHE A 40 8.36 5.45 12.49
N ALA A 41 7.71 4.35 12.87
CA ALA A 41 7.70 3.84 14.25
C ALA A 41 7.65 2.31 14.29
N HIS A 42 7.91 1.73 15.47
CA HIS A 42 7.75 0.29 15.69
C HIS A 42 6.29 -0.15 15.54
N LEU A 43 6.11 -1.38 15.06
CA LEU A 43 4.81 -2.05 14.87
C LEU A 43 4.69 -3.30 15.76
N ASP A 44 5.58 -3.45 16.74
CA ASP A 44 5.71 -4.65 17.57
C ASP A 44 4.43 -4.95 18.36
N GLU A 45 3.64 -3.92 18.69
CA GLU A 45 2.34 -4.08 19.34
C GLU A 45 1.36 -4.91 18.53
N LEU A 46 1.51 -4.97 17.20
CA LEU A 46 0.65 -5.82 16.37
C LEU A 46 0.83 -7.30 16.73
N PHE A 47 2.03 -7.73 17.14
CA PHE A 47 2.28 -9.11 17.57
C PHE A 47 1.58 -9.46 18.89
N LEU A 48 1.16 -8.47 19.67
CA LEU A 48 0.39 -8.65 20.91
C LEU A 48 -1.12 -8.78 20.66
N LEU A 49 -1.59 -8.58 19.43
CA LEU A 49 -2.99 -8.77 19.07
C LEU A 49 -3.44 -10.22 19.36
N PRO A 50 -4.73 -10.42 19.70
CA PRO A 50 -5.28 -11.76 19.89
C PRO A 50 -5.02 -12.69 18.70
N PRO A 51 -4.94 -14.02 18.93
CA PRO A 51 -4.81 -15.01 17.88
C PRO A 51 -5.80 -14.78 16.73
N THR A 52 -5.28 -14.49 15.53
CA THR A 52 -6.07 -14.31 14.30
C THR A 52 -5.32 -14.93 13.11
N PRO A 53 -6.02 -15.53 12.12
CA PRO A 53 -5.39 -15.98 10.88
C PRO A 53 -4.70 -14.83 10.14
N ILE A 54 -5.35 -13.67 10.08
CA ILE A 54 -4.81 -12.47 9.45
C ILE A 54 -5.43 -11.21 10.07
N ALA A 55 -4.63 -10.14 10.17
CA ALA A 55 -5.09 -8.79 10.45
C ALA A 55 -4.66 -7.84 9.33
N MET A 56 -5.59 -7.02 8.82
CA MET A 56 -5.36 -6.13 7.67
C MET A 56 -6.04 -4.78 7.89
N PRO A 57 -5.44 -3.65 7.45
CA PRO A 57 -6.10 -2.35 7.45
C PRO A 57 -7.24 -2.27 6.43
N ARG A 58 -8.18 -1.36 6.66
CA ARG A 58 -9.14 -0.95 5.63
C ARG A 58 -8.44 -0.14 4.55
N ALA A 59 -8.74 -0.45 3.29
CA ALA A 59 -8.45 0.40 2.14
C ALA A 59 -9.45 1.55 2.13
N TYR A 60 -9.21 2.57 2.96
CA TYR A 60 -10.17 3.67 3.14
C TYR A 60 -10.42 4.48 1.85
N TRP A 61 -9.47 4.45 0.92
CA TRP A 61 -9.54 5.06 -0.40
C TRP A 61 -10.40 4.26 -1.40
N SER A 62 -10.88 3.07 -1.03
CA SER A 62 -11.75 2.29 -1.91
C SER A 62 -13.06 3.00 -2.19
N GLU A 63 -13.50 2.84 -3.43
CA GLU A 63 -14.75 3.40 -3.92
C GLU A 63 -15.95 2.83 -3.14
N PRO A 64 -17.06 3.58 -3.02
CA PRO A 64 -18.24 3.11 -2.30
C PRO A 64 -18.71 1.71 -2.73
N TRP A 65 -18.73 1.44 -4.03
CA TRP A 65 -19.14 0.15 -4.58
C TRP A 65 -18.18 -1.00 -4.21
N GLU A 66 -16.87 -0.74 -4.11
CA GLU A 66 -15.89 -1.73 -3.66
C GLU A 66 -16.10 -2.07 -2.18
N ARG A 67 -16.39 -1.04 -1.37
CA ARG A 67 -16.67 -1.23 0.06
C ARG A 67 -17.94 -2.04 0.27
N GLU A 68 -18.99 -1.74 -0.48
CA GLU A 68 -20.27 -2.46 -0.42
C GLU A 68 -20.13 -3.93 -0.83
N ARG A 69 -19.27 -4.23 -1.81
CA ARG A 69 -19.01 -5.60 -2.29
C ARG A 69 -18.57 -6.55 -1.17
N TRP A 70 -17.83 -6.03 -0.18
CA TRP A 70 -17.30 -6.81 0.95
C TRP A 70 -18.09 -6.60 2.26
N GLY A 71 -19.25 -5.97 2.19
CA GLY A 71 -20.15 -5.76 3.33
C GLY A 71 -19.60 -4.77 4.36
N SER A 72 -19.95 -4.98 5.64
CA SER A 72 -19.62 -4.05 6.75
C SER A 72 -18.11 -3.89 7.03
N HIS A 73 -17.27 -4.78 6.52
CA HIS A 73 -15.82 -4.72 6.67
C HIS A 73 -15.15 -3.82 5.63
N GLY A 74 -15.83 -3.49 4.52
CA GLY A 74 -15.23 -2.77 3.41
C GLY A 74 -14.05 -3.52 2.78
N THR A 75 -13.36 -2.86 1.86
CA THR A 75 -12.16 -3.41 1.23
C THR A 75 -10.98 -3.38 2.20
N LEU A 76 -10.24 -4.49 2.29
CA LEU A 76 -9.01 -4.60 3.07
C LEU A 76 -7.78 -4.51 2.15
N THR A 77 -6.70 -3.90 2.63
CA THR A 77 -5.47 -3.73 1.85
C THR A 77 -4.38 -4.71 2.26
N SER A 78 -3.59 -5.16 1.28
CA SER A 78 -2.42 -6.02 1.45
C SER A 78 -1.17 -5.26 1.89
N MET A 79 -1.21 -3.91 1.96
CA MET A 79 -0.04 -3.08 2.25
C MET A 79 0.65 -3.40 3.58
N LEU A 80 -0.14 -3.88 4.55
CA LEU A 80 0.30 -4.37 5.84
C LEU A 80 -0.58 -5.55 6.22
N MET A 81 0.02 -6.69 6.55
CA MET A 81 -0.72 -7.87 6.99
C MET A 81 0.01 -8.57 8.11
N LEU A 82 -0.66 -8.78 9.24
CA LEU A 82 -0.15 -9.66 10.27
C LEU A 82 -0.85 -11.01 10.17
N LEU A 83 -0.13 -12.02 9.69
CA LEU A 83 -0.68 -13.33 9.39
C LEU A 83 -0.07 -14.43 10.25
N ARG A 84 -0.86 -15.46 10.53
CA ARG A 84 -0.37 -16.76 10.99
C ARG A 84 -0.11 -17.61 9.74
N PRO A 85 1.12 -18.06 9.49
CA PRO A 85 1.36 -18.92 8.35
C PRO A 85 0.62 -20.25 8.49
N ASP A 86 -0.09 -20.65 7.44
CA ASP A 86 -0.81 -21.91 7.37
C ASP A 86 -0.64 -22.50 5.95
N PRO A 87 0.03 -23.66 5.80
CA PRO A 87 0.21 -24.31 4.51
C PRO A 87 -1.10 -24.66 3.80
N ALA A 88 -2.16 -25.02 4.54
CA ALA A 88 -3.46 -25.33 3.94
C ALA A 88 -4.12 -24.07 3.37
N GLU A 89 -4.04 -22.94 4.08
CA GLU A 89 -4.51 -21.64 3.57
C GLU A 89 -3.74 -21.21 2.34
N MET A 90 -2.41 -21.32 2.35
CA MET A 90 -1.57 -21.03 1.19
C MET A 90 -1.96 -21.89 -0.02
N HIS A 91 -2.12 -23.20 0.17
CA HIS A 91 -2.56 -24.10 -0.90
C HIS A 91 -3.98 -23.76 -1.40
N GLY A 92 -4.89 -23.32 -0.54
CA GLY A 92 -6.22 -22.83 -0.91
C GLY A 92 -6.12 -21.59 -1.80
N MET A 93 -5.40 -20.58 -1.35
CA MET A 93 -5.19 -19.33 -2.08
C MET A 93 -4.53 -19.54 -3.44
N LEU A 94 -3.50 -20.40 -3.53
CA LEU A 94 -2.85 -20.74 -4.78
C LEU A 94 -3.79 -21.45 -5.77
N ARG A 95 -4.69 -22.31 -5.28
CA ARG A 95 -5.73 -22.93 -6.13
C ARG A 95 -6.70 -21.90 -6.69
N THR A 96 -7.16 -20.97 -5.85
CA THR A 96 -8.04 -19.86 -6.27
C THR A 96 -7.36 -19.00 -7.33
N LEU A 97 -6.10 -18.57 -7.09
CA LEU A 97 -5.33 -17.80 -8.07
C LEU A 97 -5.19 -18.52 -9.42
N ARG A 98 -4.88 -19.82 -9.39
CA ARG A 98 -4.78 -20.61 -10.63
C ARG A 98 -6.10 -20.69 -11.37
N ALA A 99 -7.22 -20.82 -10.67
CA ALA A 99 -8.54 -20.82 -11.29
C ALA A 99 -8.85 -19.46 -11.94
N TRP A 100 -8.57 -18.35 -11.24
CA TRP A 100 -8.81 -17.00 -11.76
C TRP A 100 -7.93 -16.64 -12.96
N ARG A 101 -6.70 -17.16 -13.03
CA ARG A 101 -5.82 -16.97 -14.20
C ARG A 101 -6.39 -17.58 -15.49
N VAL A 102 -7.21 -18.63 -15.37
CA VAL A 102 -7.84 -19.29 -16.52
C VAL A 102 -9.16 -18.60 -16.89
N ASP A 103 -9.73 -17.80 -15.99
CA ASP A 103 -10.95 -17.04 -16.23
C ASP A 103 -10.63 -15.68 -16.88
N GLU A 104 -10.99 -15.53 -18.16
CA GLU A 104 -10.77 -14.30 -18.94
C GLU A 104 -11.46 -13.07 -18.34
N SER A 105 -12.53 -13.25 -17.55
CA SER A 105 -13.24 -12.14 -16.89
C SER A 105 -12.45 -11.57 -15.71
N MET A 106 -11.67 -12.43 -15.02
CA MET A 106 -10.86 -12.04 -13.86
C MET A 106 -9.43 -11.62 -14.25
N ASN A 107 -8.94 -12.06 -15.42
CA ASN A 107 -7.59 -11.77 -15.91
C ASN A 107 -7.30 -10.26 -16.12
N ARG A 108 -8.32 -9.41 -16.05
CA ARG A 108 -8.23 -7.96 -16.28
C ARG A 108 -8.08 -7.13 -15.00
N SER A 109 -8.27 -7.71 -13.83
CA SER A 109 -8.11 -6.99 -12.57
C SER A 109 -6.62 -6.89 -12.20
N ARG A 110 -6.10 -5.67 -12.12
CA ARG A 110 -4.66 -5.41 -11.85
C ARG A 110 -4.27 -5.59 -10.37
N ALA A 111 -5.23 -5.90 -9.49
CA ALA A 111 -5.07 -5.99 -8.04
C ALA A 111 -5.34 -7.41 -7.52
N TYR A 112 -4.65 -8.41 -8.09
CA TYR A 112 -4.87 -9.82 -7.78
C TYR A 112 -4.71 -10.17 -6.30
N ASP A 113 -3.78 -9.51 -5.61
CA ASP A 113 -3.47 -9.79 -4.21
C ASP A 113 -4.57 -9.30 -3.27
N MET A 114 -4.99 -8.03 -3.39
CA MET A 114 -6.12 -7.51 -2.61
C MET A 114 -7.41 -8.25 -2.94
N GLU A 115 -7.68 -8.54 -4.21
CA GLU A 115 -8.89 -9.28 -4.61
C GLU A 115 -8.88 -10.70 -3.99
N LEU A 116 -7.76 -11.42 -4.06
CA LEU A 116 -7.62 -12.75 -3.48
C LEU A 116 -7.81 -12.73 -1.96
N LEU A 117 -7.16 -11.78 -1.29
CA LEU A 117 -7.20 -11.66 0.16
C LEU A 117 -8.58 -11.26 0.66
N ASN A 118 -9.27 -10.34 -0.02
CA ASN A 118 -10.65 -10.00 0.34
C ASN A 118 -11.61 -11.16 0.05
N HIS A 119 -11.48 -11.82 -1.11
CA HIS A 119 -12.26 -13.01 -1.41
C HIS A 119 -12.11 -14.09 -0.33
N ARG A 120 -10.89 -14.30 0.19
CA ARG A 120 -10.64 -15.30 1.23
C ARG A 120 -10.99 -14.81 2.64
N PHE A 121 -10.65 -13.58 3.00
CA PHE A 121 -10.58 -13.13 4.40
C PHE A 121 -11.49 -11.95 4.74
N ALA A 122 -12.21 -11.33 3.80
CA ALA A 122 -13.02 -10.14 4.10
C ALA A 122 -14.01 -10.35 5.26
N SER A 123 -14.55 -11.57 5.42
CA SER A 123 -15.49 -11.93 6.48
C SER A 123 -14.85 -12.45 7.78
N SER A 124 -13.53 -12.67 7.82
CA SER A 124 -12.85 -13.34 8.94
C SER A 124 -11.56 -12.65 9.40
N ALA A 125 -11.06 -11.67 8.66
CA ALA A 125 -9.89 -10.90 9.04
C ALA A 125 -10.18 -10.03 10.27
N MET A 126 -9.19 -9.91 11.14
CA MET A 126 -9.17 -8.83 12.12
C MET A 126 -8.91 -7.52 11.38
N VAL A 127 -9.80 -6.55 11.53
CA VAL A 127 -9.67 -5.26 10.83
C VAL A 127 -8.83 -4.32 11.66
N LEU A 128 -7.71 -3.86 11.10
CA LEU A 128 -6.87 -2.82 11.68
C LEU A 128 -7.42 -1.44 11.28
N PRO A 129 -7.36 -0.43 12.17
CA PRO A 129 -7.67 0.94 11.79
C PRO A 129 -6.63 1.45 10.78
N GLN A 130 -7.06 2.30 9.84
CA GLN A 130 -6.13 2.93 8.90
C GLN A 130 -5.16 3.89 9.60
N ARG A 131 -5.53 4.44 10.75
CA ARG A 131 -4.67 5.26 11.59
C ARG A 131 -4.21 4.46 12.82
N PRO A 132 -2.90 4.37 13.10
CA PRO A 132 -1.77 5.03 12.43
C PRO A 132 -1.09 4.17 11.32
N TYR A 133 -1.73 3.08 10.85
CA TYR A 133 -1.07 2.01 10.09
C TYR A 133 -1.17 2.08 8.56
N GLY A 134 -1.77 3.12 7.98
CA GLY A 134 -2.21 3.08 6.59
C GLY A 134 -2.22 4.42 5.87
N LEU A 135 -1.40 5.40 6.25
CA LEU A 135 -1.39 6.69 5.57
C LEU A 135 -0.86 6.55 4.13
N LEU A 136 -1.67 6.93 3.14
CA LEU A 136 -1.22 6.98 1.75
C LEU A 136 -0.58 8.34 1.41
N THR A 137 0.39 8.34 0.50
CA THR A 137 0.91 9.58 -0.09
C THR A 137 -0.16 10.35 -0.87
N ALA A 138 -1.12 9.67 -1.51
CA ALA A 138 -2.24 10.31 -2.17
C ALA A 138 -3.17 11.08 -1.22
N GLU A 139 -3.13 10.80 0.08
CA GLU A 139 -3.93 11.55 1.07
C GLU A 139 -3.57 13.03 1.05
N PHE A 140 -2.30 13.38 0.86
CA PHE A 140 -1.85 14.77 0.76
C PHE A 140 -2.33 15.48 -0.52
N ARG A 141 -2.90 14.72 -1.48
CA ARG A 141 -3.47 15.24 -2.73
C ARG A 141 -4.99 15.23 -2.73
N ALA A 142 -5.60 14.46 -1.83
CA ALA A 142 -7.05 14.33 -1.75
C ALA A 142 -7.68 15.68 -1.40
N GLU A 143 -8.87 15.94 -1.94
CA GLU A 143 -9.68 17.11 -1.57
C GLU A 143 -10.62 16.76 -0.40
N ASP A 144 -11.04 15.49 -0.31
CA ASP A 144 -11.82 14.97 0.80
C ASP A 144 -10.99 14.00 1.65
N HIS A 145 -10.75 14.38 2.89
CA HIS A 145 -9.98 13.63 3.88
C HIS A 145 -10.85 12.80 4.84
N GLU A 146 -12.18 12.87 4.73
CA GLU A 146 -13.09 12.14 5.63
C GLU A 146 -12.89 10.62 5.64
N PRO A 147 -12.63 9.95 4.50
CA PRO A 147 -12.34 8.52 4.51
C PRO A 147 -11.12 8.15 5.37
N TYR A 148 -10.09 9.00 5.40
CA TYR A 148 -8.90 8.78 6.22
C TYR A 148 -9.09 9.20 7.69
N LEU A 149 -9.59 10.41 7.91
CA LEU A 149 -9.72 11.00 9.25
C LEU A 149 -10.85 10.37 10.07
N GLY A 150 -11.91 9.89 9.42
CA GLY A 150 -13.13 9.42 10.07
C GLY A 150 -14.13 10.55 10.34
N THR A 151 -15.40 10.17 10.49
CA THR A 151 -16.50 11.09 10.78
C THR A 151 -16.35 11.69 12.19
N GLY A 152 -16.16 13.02 12.25
CA GLY A 152 -16.07 13.77 13.51
C GLY A 152 -14.67 14.22 13.91
N GLU A 153 -13.61 13.63 13.35
CA GLU A 153 -12.22 14.04 13.63
C GLU A 153 -11.69 15.12 12.68
N ARG A 154 -12.52 15.63 11.75
CA ARG A 154 -12.19 16.83 10.95
C ARG A 154 -11.86 18.03 11.85
N ALA A 155 -12.51 18.14 13.00
CA ALA A 155 -12.13 19.05 14.08
C ALA A 155 -11.28 18.23 15.06
N GLY A 156 -9.98 18.49 15.11
CA GLY A 156 -9.10 17.94 16.13
C GLY A 156 -9.63 18.24 17.54
N VAL A 157 -9.08 17.55 18.54
CA VAL A 157 -9.50 17.61 19.96
C VAL A 157 -9.65 19.05 20.50
N ASP A 158 -8.95 20.02 19.92
CA ASP A 158 -8.96 21.44 20.30
C ASP A 158 -9.85 22.33 19.40
N GLY A 159 -10.71 21.74 18.56
CA GLY A 159 -11.60 22.45 17.63
C GLY A 159 -10.95 22.97 16.35
N GLY A 160 -9.65 22.72 16.12
CA GLY A 160 -8.92 23.08 14.90
C GLY A 160 -8.84 21.94 13.88
N ALA A 161 -8.74 22.25 12.58
CA ALA A 161 -8.57 21.23 11.54
C ALA A 161 -7.32 20.37 11.77
N VAL A 162 -7.42 19.05 11.53
CA VAL A 162 -6.26 18.14 11.61
C VAL A 162 -5.32 18.44 10.45
N GLY A 163 -4.23 19.17 10.73
CA GLY A 163 -3.24 19.55 9.73
C GLY A 163 -2.31 18.41 9.27
N PRO A 164 -1.65 18.55 8.12
CA PRO A 164 -0.85 17.48 7.51
C PRO A 164 0.36 17.04 8.35
N ASP A 165 0.99 17.96 9.10
CA ASP A 165 2.09 17.62 10.01
C ASP A 165 1.65 16.72 11.16
N ARG A 166 0.43 16.93 11.69
CA ARG A 166 -0.13 16.10 12.75
C ARG A 166 -0.41 14.70 12.23
N VAL A 167 -1.00 14.59 11.04
CA VAL A 167 -1.26 13.31 10.36
C VAL A 167 0.05 12.54 10.16
N LEU A 168 1.08 13.20 9.62
CA LEU A 168 2.38 12.56 9.39
C LEU A 168 3.06 12.13 10.68
N LYS A 169 2.96 12.94 11.75
CA LYS A 169 3.52 12.62 13.07
C LYS A 169 2.83 11.45 13.76
N GLU A 170 1.52 11.30 13.54
CA GLU A 170 0.74 10.18 14.07
C GLU A 170 1.02 8.87 13.32
N ALA A 171 1.26 8.97 12.00
CA ALA A 171 1.48 7.81 11.16
C ALA A 171 2.70 6.99 11.58
N LYS A 172 2.51 5.69 11.75
CA LYS A 172 3.60 4.74 11.98
C LYS A 172 4.24 4.28 10.68
N LEU A 173 3.51 4.37 9.57
CA LEU A 173 4.01 4.09 8.24
C LEU A 173 3.27 4.92 7.19
N VAL A 174 3.93 5.15 6.05
CA VAL A 174 3.36 5.74 4.85
C VAL A 174 3.55 4.81 3.66
N HIS A 175 2.52 4.64 2.84
CA HIS A 175 2.54 3.83 1.61
C HIS A 175 2.44 4.70 0.37
N PHE A 176 3.30 4.43 -0.62
CA PHE A 176 3.40 5.21 -1.84
C PHE A 176 2.38 4.76 -2.89
N SER A 177 1.21 5.41 -2.87
CA SER A 177 0.06 5.08 -3.73
C SER A 177 -0.41 6.31 -4.50
N ASP A 178 0.34 6.70 -5.53
CA ASP A 178 0.07 7.92 -6.32
C ASP A 178 -0.18 7.64 -7.80
N TRP A 179 -0.82 6.52 -8.14
CA TRP A 179 -1.11 6.19 -9.53
C TRP A 179 -1.73 7.38 -10.28
N PRO A 180 -1.27 7.71 -11.50
CA PRO A 180 -0.29 6.98 -12.30
C PRO A 180 1.18 7.35 -12.06
N LEU A 181 1.53 8.15 -11.05
CA LEU A 181 2.93 8.49 -10.78
C LEU A 181 3.78 7.22 -10.47
N PRO A 182 5.03 7.13 -10.98
CA PRO A 182 5.89 5.99 -10.67
C PRO A 182 6.16 5.77 -9.19
N LYS A 183 6.53 4.53 -8.84
CA LYS A 183 6.98 4.13 -7.50
C LYS A 183 8.20 4.94 -7.05
N PRO A 184 8.43 5.11 -5.74
CA PRO A 184 9.36 6.11 -5.21
C PRO A 184 10.84 5.89 -5.57
N TRP A 185 11.24 4.68 -5.98
CA TRP A 185 12.59 4.41 -6.50
C TRP A 185 12.79 4.81 -7.96
N VAL A 186 11.75 5.23 -8.66
CA VAL A 186 11.81 5.81 -10.01
C VAL A 186 11.80 7.32 -9.88
N MET A 187 12.67 8.01 -10.60
CA MET A 187 12.61 9.47 -10.68
C MET A 187 11.28 9.88 -11.34
N TRP A 188 10.56 10.84 -10.75
CA TRP A 188 9.36 11.36 -11.38
C TRP A 188 9.69 12.07 -12.71
N PRO A 189 8.84 11.95 -13.74
CA PRO A 189 8.90 12.85 -14.87
C PRO A 189 8.53 14.27 -14.45
N HIS A 190 9.12 15.27 -15.11
CA HIS A 190 8.81 16.68 -14.82
C HIS A 190 7.32 16.98 -15.01
N ASP A 191 6.75 16.58 -16.14
CA ASP A 191 5.33 16.81 -16.45
C ASP A 191 4.41 16.09 -15.46
N GLY A 192 4.74 14.86 -15.08
CA GLY A 192 3.99 14.11 -14.08
C GLY A 192 4.06 14.76 -12.69
N LEU A 193 5.21 15.33 -12.31
CA LEU A 193 5.31 16.09 -11.05
C LEU A 193 4.44 17.36 -11.09
N VAL A 194 4.41 18.07 -12.21
CA VAL A 194 3.60 19.28 -12.37
C VAL A 194 2.11 18.93 -12.27
N GLU A 195 1.69 17.85 -12.92
CA GLU A 195 0.31 17.36 -12.96
C GLU A 195 -0.15 16.80 -11.61
N MET A 196 0.70 16.02 -10.94
CA MET A 196 0.29 15.18 -9.81
C MET A 196 0.56 15.78 -8.42
N GLN A 197 1.45 16.77 -8.28
CA GLN A 197 1.72 17.34 -6.95
C GLN A 197 0.45 17.91 -6.28
N PRO A 198 0.34 17.92 -4.94
CA PRO A 198 -0.78 18.53 -4.22
C PRO A 198 -1.14 19.93 -4.76
N LYS A 199 -2.43 20.17 -4.98
CA LYS A 199 -2.96 21.49 -5.39
C LYS A 199 -2.66 22.51 -4.28
N CYS A 200 -2.31 23.72 -4.70
CA CYS A 200 -1.80 24.75 -3.80
C CYS A 200 -2.45 26.06 -4.19
N ALA A 201 -3.50 26.47 -3.48
CA ALA A 201 -4.20 27.73 -3.77
C ALA A 201 -3.28 28.94 -3.51
N VAL A 202 -2.48 28.89 -2.44
CA VAL A 202 -1.49 29.92 -2.08
C VAL A 202 -0.18 29.24 -1.66
N PRO A 203 0.92 29.39 -2.41
CA PRO A 203 2.24 28.88 -1.99
C PRO A 203 2.86 29.71 -0.85
N PRO A 204 3.64 29.09 0.06
CA PRO A 204 3.90 27.65 0.16
C PRO A 204 2.74 26.88 0.81
N CYS A 205 2.41 25.70 0.29
CA CYS A 205 1.46 24.76 0.91
C CYS A 205 2.22 23.57 1.49
N ARG A 206 1.84 23.24 2.72
CA ARG A 206 2.58 22.30 3.57
C ARG A 206 2.47 20.85 3.08
N GLU A 207 1.32 20.49 2.53
CA GLU A 207 1.03 19.18 1.95
C GLU A 207 1.98 18.87 0.80
N ARG A 208 2.24 19.85 -0.07
CA ARG A 208 3.17 19.72 -1.21
C ARG A 208 4.61 19.52 -0.74
N GLU A 209 5.03 20.24 0.29
CA GLU A 209 6.37 20.06 0.86
C GLU A 209 6.53 18.67 1.46
N ILE A 210 5.58 18.23 2.28
CA ILE A 210 5.58 16.89 2.89
C ILE A 210 5.60 15.81 1.81
N TRP A 211 4.70 15.90 0.83
CA TRP A 211 4.59 14.92 -0.24
C TRP A 211 5.90 14.81 -1.05
N LYS A 212 6.52 15.92 -1.43
CA LYS A 212 7.82 15.90 -2.13
C LYS A 212 8.93 15.32 -1.26
N ASN A 213 8.98 15.71 0.01
CA ASN A 213 9.97 15.24 0.96
C ASN A 213 9.88 13.72 1.18
N LEU A 214 8.67 13.12 1.19
CA LEU A 214 8.51 11.67 1.31
C LEU A 214 9.22 10.92 0.17
N TYR A 215 9.04 11.38 -1.08
CA TYR A 215 9.71 10.80 -2.25
C TYR A 215 11.23 11.04 -2.26
N GLU A 216 11.67 12.23 -1.88
CA GLU A 216 13.10 12.57 -1.81
C GLU A 216 13.82 11.78 -0.71
N ASP A 217 13.22 11.69 0.48
CA ASP A 217 13.74 10.93 1.61
C ASP A 217 13.84 9.43 1.30
N PHE A 218 12.81 8.84 0.68
CA PHE A 218 12.86 7.43 0.28
C PHE A 218 14.04 7.14 -0.64
N ARG A 219 14.23 7.96 -1.68
CA ARG A 219 15.34 7.82 -2.63
C ARG A 219 16.69 8.04 -1.94
N LYS A 220 16.78 9.04 -1.07
CA LYS A 220 17.98 9.34 -0.29
C LYS A 220 18.38 8.15 0.59
N ARG A 221 17.47 7.64 1.42
CA ARG A 221 17.71 6.46 2.28
C ARG A 221 18.08 5.23 1.47
N ARG A 222 17.40 4.97 0.35
CA ARG A 222 17.71 3.84 -0.53
C ARG A 222 19.13 3.94 -1.12
N LYS A 223 19.57 5.14 -1.51
CA LYS A 223 20.94 5.37 -1.95
C LYS A 223 21.94 5.20 -0.81
N GLU A 224 21.65 5.75 0.37
CA GLU A 224 22.57 5.77 1.50
C GLU A 224 22.75 4.38 2.14
N HIS A 225 21.65 3.65 2.35
CA HIS A 225 21.65 2.35 3.03
C HIS A 225 21.81 1.18 2.07
N CYS A 226 21.11 1.18 0.93
CA CYS A 226 21.14 0.05 -0.01
C CYS A 226 22.17 0.20 -1.12
N ARG A 227 22.78 1.39 -1.28
CA ARG A 227 23.70 1.72 -2.39
C ARG A 227 23.05 1.58 -3.77
N LEU A 228 21.73 1.71 -3.83
CA LEU A 228 20.97 1.60 -5.07
C LEU A 228 20.47 2.99 -5.48
N LEU A 229 20.85 3.43 -6.68
CA LEU A 229 20.35 4.67 -7.28
C LEU A 229 18.91 4.51 -7.76
N SER A 230 18.23 5.64 -7.90
CA SER A 230 16.90 5.71 -8.51
C SER A 230 16.97 5.41 -10.00
N VAL A 231 15.93 4.77 -10.53
CA VAL A 231 15.73 4.58 -11.97
C VAL A 231 15.45 5.94 -12.62
N THR A 232 15.92 6.16 -13.84
CA THR A 232 15.67 7.39 -14.59
C THR A 232 14.18 7.63 -14.84
N ALA A 233 13.80 8.90 -14.96
CA ALA A 233 12.41 9.25 -15.17
C ALA A 233 11.92 8.78 -16.54
N PRO A 234 10.75 8.13 -16.63
CA PRO A 234 10.15 7.78 -17.92
C PRO A 234 9.62 9.03 -18.63
N ASN A 235 9.30 8.93 -19.92
CA ASN A 235 8.48 9.95 -20.57
C ASN A 235 7.03 9.84 -20.04
N TRP A 236 6.46 10.97 -19.58
CA TRP A 236 5.17 10.96 -18.88
C TRP A 236 4.00 10.45 -19.72
N GLY A 237 3.87 10.89 -20.97
CA GLY A 237 2.81 10.45 -21.87
C GLY A 237 2.88 8.95 -22.14
N THR A 238 4.07 8.45 -22.50
CA THR A 238 4.25 7.00 -22.72
C THR A 238 4.07 6.17 -21.45
N TRP A 239 4.38 6.74 -20.29
CA TRP A 239 4.19 6.08 -19.00
C TRP A 239 2.71 5.97 -18.64
N LYS A 240 1.93 7.05 -18.81
CA LYS A 240 0.47 7.00 -18.61
C LYS A 240 -0.16 5.94 -19.50
N ALA A 241 0.19 5.90 -20.78
CA ALA A 241 -0.27 4.87 -21.70
C ALA A 241 0.05 3.45 -21.22
N SER A 242 1.30 3.21 -20.78
CA SER A 242 1.73 1.88 -20.33
C SER A 242 1.01 1.42 -19.06
N VAL A 243 0.65 2.36 -18.18
CA VAL A 243 -0.10 2.08 -16.95
C VAL A 243 -1.60 2.33 -17.09
N GLY A 244 -2.12 2.52 -18.30
CA GLY A 244 -3.55 2.68 -18.60
C GLY A 244 -4.20 3.92 -17.97
N ALA A 245 -3.50 5.05 -18.00
CA ALA A 245 -3.91 6.33 -17.41
C ALA A 245 -4.09 7.46 -18.43
N ASP A 246 -4.27 7.11 -19.71
CA ASP A 246 -4.55 8.05 -20.81
C ASP A 246 -5.99 8.55 -20.79
#